data_AF-A0A8J1VXK1-F1
#
_entry.id   AF-A0A8J1VXK1-F1
#
_cell.length_a   1.000
_cell.length_b   1.000
_cell.length_c   1.000
_cell.angle_alpha   90.00
_cell.angle_beta   90.00
_cell.angle_gamma   90.00
#
_symmetry.space_group_name_H-M   'P 1'
#
loop_
_entity.id
_entity.type
_entity.pdbx_description
1 polymer ?
#
loop_
_entity_poly.entity_id
_entity_poly.type
_entity_poly.pdbx_seq_one_letter_code
_entity_poly.pdbx_strand_id
1 'polypeptide(L)'
;MLSRSGRPALRASLRSARAGKSSRPSSTSASTSKPKIFTRQTSAWATATESAHSVLAPMRPANSSYDPLASIYAEIGDLKSTLFRLLGSSHPSLDTVAKYYFQAEGKHLRPLIVLLMSQATNRLGGAGWDFAQREAAARGVDDSLTSERAVLNDWNPAVMGPEDDSMVFAEPFRIPTTKLPPPPPPPLLPSILTTPSGPEILPAQRRLASITEMIHVASLLHDDVIDTSPLRRGTPSAPHAFGNKLSILAGDFLLGRASVALARLGSSEIVELMATVIANLVEGEVLQLKATSEPETQPTQKGFEEYMRKSYLKTASLMAKSARAAVILGGCGNRATCEGEWVKNVAYGYGRNLGIAFQLVDDALDFLTPSSSLGKPSSGADLQLGLATAPALFAWEQYPSLGPLILRKFTAQGDVETAREIVGRSDGLERTVELARRFAMEARGLAERLPGSDARDALVGLTVKVVDQVK
;
A
#
# COMPACT_ATOMS: atom_id res chain seq x y z
N MET A 1 31.32 45.71 -38.50
CA MET A 1 31.23 47.08 -39.05
C MET A 1 29.82 47.30 -39.57
N LEU A 2 29.10 48.29 -39.02
CA LEU A 2 28.07 49.19 -39.60
C LEU A 2 26.99 48.57 -40.53
N SER A 3 25.69 48.90 -40.49
CA SER A 3 24.97 50.07 -39.95
C SER A 3 23.44 49.92 -40.16
N ARG A 4 22.65 50.42 -39.18
CA ARG A 4 21.35 51.16 -39.22
C ARG A 4 20.28 50.75 -40.24
N SER A 5 19.00 50.62 -39.87
CA SER A 5 18.05 51.68 -39.42
C SER A 5 16.66 51.00 -39.30
N GLY A 6 15.60 51.44 -38.61
CA GLY A 6 15.24 52.62 -37.84
C GLY A 6 13.73 52.46 -37.48
N ARG A 7 13.32 52.84 -36.27
CA ARG A 7 11.92 52.93 -35.81
C ARG A 7 11.24 54.22 -36.31
N PRO A 8 9.89 54.32 -36.21
CA PRO A 8 9.26 55.31 -35.30
C PRO A 8 8.05 54.72 -34.51
N ALA A 9 7.84 55.02 -33.21
CA ALA A 9 7.15 56.16 -32.55
C ALA A 9 5.60 56.13 -32.66
N LEU A 10 4.79 55.84 -31.61
CA LEU A 10 4.35 56.59 -30.40
C LEU A 10 3.13 57.54 -30.58
N ARG A 11 2.14 57.35 -29.68
CA ARG A 11 1.12 58.27 -29.10
C ARG A 11 -0.32 58.33 -29.65
N ALA A 12 -1.27 58.11 -28.72
CA ALA A 12 -2.32 59.02 -28.21
C ALA A 12 -3.62 58.24 -27.91
N SER A 13 -4.62 58.63 -27.10
CA SER A 13 -4.76 59.32 -25.81
C SER A 13 -6.29 59.38 -25.54
N LEU A 14 -6.73 59.11 -24.31
CA LEU A 14 -7.89 59.71 -23.58
C LEU A 14 -9.38 59.31 -23.78
N ARG A 15 -10.05 59.31 -22.60
CA ARG A 15 -11.49 59.45 -22.20
C ARG A 15 -12.35 58.17 -22.11
N SER A 16 -12.81 57.70 -20.95
CA SER A 16 -13.67 58.26 -19.87
C SER A 16 -15.17 58.26 -20.18
N ALA A 17 -15.92 57.34 -19.55
CA ALA A 17 -17.28 57.58 -19.05
C ALA A 17 -17.63 56.59 -17.92
N ARG A 18 -18.27 57.11 -16.88
CA ARG A 18 -18.64 56.47 -15.61
C ARG A 18 -20.17 56.55 -15.46
N ALA A 19 -20.71 55.62 -14.67
CA ALA A 19 -21.94 55.69 -13.86
C ALA A 19 -23.26 55.11 -14.43
N GLY A 20 -23.91 54.30 -13.59
CA GLY A 20 -25.31 53.88 -13.73
C GLY A 20 -25.69 52.72 -12.80
N LYS A 21 -25.97 53.01 -11.52
CA LYS A 21 -26.69 52.11 -10.59
C LYS A 21 -28.16 52.00 -11.02
N SER A 22 -28.80 50.83 -10.85
CA SER A 22 -30.12 50.70 -10.17
C SER A 22 -30.79 49.31 -10.35
N SER A 23 -31.31 48.81 -9.22
CA SER A 23 -32.55 48.03 -9.01
C SER A 23 -32.75 46.62 -9.59
N ARG A 24 -32.86 45.65 -8.66
CA ARG A 24 -33.73 44.44 -8.74
C ARG A 24 -35.19 44.82 -9.03
N PRO A 25 -35.98 43.88 -9.58
CA PRO A 25 -37.02 43.27 -8.74
C PRO A 25 -37.07 41.74 -8.81
N SER A 26 -37.83 41.18 -7.88
CA SER A 26 -37.98 39.78 -7.51
C SER A 26 -39.03 39.00 -8.30
N SER A 27 -38.88 37.67 -8.21
CA SER A 27 -39.89 36.59 -8.30
C SER A 27 -40.32 36.10 -9.69
N THR A 28 -40.05 34.81 -9.96
CA THR A 28 -41.05 33.84 -10.42
C THR A 28 -40.53 32.39 -10.34
N SER A 29 -41.29 31.59 -9.58
CA SER A 29 -41.59 30.15 -9.70
C SER A 29 -40.48 29.15 -10.07
N ALA A 30 -40.21 28.28 -9.10
CA ALA A 30 -39.51 27.01 -9.23
C ALA A 30 -40.21 26.04 -10.20
N SER A 31 -39.42 25.43 -11.09
CA SER A 31 -39.72 24.18 -11.78
C SER A 31 -38.55 23.24 -11.49
N THR A 32 -38.74 22.35 -10.52
CA THR A 32 -37.79 21.30 -10.13
C THR A 32 -37.85 20.16 -11.14
N SER A 33 -36.99 20.20 -12.16
CA SER A 33 -36.65 18.99 -12.91
C SER A 33 -35.74 18.13 -12.04
N LYS A 34 -36.20 16.92 -11.70
CA LYS A 34 -35.42 15.92 -10.97
C LYS A 34 -34.13 15.60 -11.75
N PRO A 35 -32.92 15.73 -11.18
CA PRO A 35 -31.74 15.17 -11.81
C PRO A 35 -31.82 13.65 -11.72
N LYS A 36 -31.57 12.99 -12.86
CA LYS A 36 -31.49 11.54 -12.99
C LYS A 36 -30.48 10.98 -11.98
N ILE A 37 -30.89 9.91 -11.29
CA ILE A 37 -30.06 9.13 -10.37
C ILE A 37 -28.94 8.51 -11.21
N PHE A 38 -27.73 9.07 -11.12
CA PHE A 38 -26.52 8.42 -11.64
C PHE A 38 -26.11 7.33 -10.65
N THR A 39 -26.10 6.09 -11.14
CA THR A 39 -25.65 4.92 -10.41
C THR A 39 -24.17 5.05 -10.04
N ARG A 40 -23.91 4.84 -8.75
CA ARG A 40 -22.61 4.94 -8.08
C ARG A 40 -21.57 4.04 -8.73
N GLN A 41 -20.41 4.61 -9.04
CA GLN A 41 -19.21 3.92 -9.49
C GLN A 41 -18.36 3.53 -8.26
N THR A 42 -17.75 2.35 -8.27
CA THR A 42 -16.84 1.85 -7.22
C THR A 42 -15.61 1.28 -7.89
N SER A 43 -14.41 1.55 -7.37
CA SER A 43 -13.16 1.07 -7.97
C SER A 43 -12.99 -0.43 -7.71
N ALA A 44 -12.49 -1.17 -8.70
CA ALA A 44 -12.20 -2.60 -8.57
C ALA A 44 -11.13 -2.88 -7.49
N TRP A 45 -10.11 -2.02 -7.44
CA TRP A 45 -9.07 -2.04 -6.41
C TRP A 45 -9.59 -1.74 -5.00
N ALA A 46 -10.67 -0.97 -4.87
CA ALA A 46 -11.40 -0.77 -3.62
C ALA A 46 -12.10 -2.05 -3.16
N THR A 47 -12.72 -2.73 -4.12
CA THR A 47 -13.53 -3.94 -3.94
C THR A 47 -12.67 -5.14 -3.54
N ALA A 48 -11.43 -5.19 -4.04
CA ALA A 48 -10.40 -6.17 -3.70
C ALA A 48 -10.11 -6.30 -2.20
N THR A 49 -10.23 -5.21 -1.47
CA THR A 49 -9.95 -5.18 -0.03
C THR A 49 -11.13 -5.67 0.82
N GLU A 50 -12.29 -5.93 0.22
CA GLU A 50 -13.55 -6.14 0.93
C GLU A 50 -13.96 -7.62 1.10
N SER A 51 -13.29 -8.59 0.47
CA SER A 51 -13.65 -10.04 0.57
C SER A 51 -12.90 -10.91 1.61
N ALA A 52 -11.70 -10.54 2.08
CA ALA A 52 -10.91 -11.40 3.00
C ALA A 52 -11.26 -11.40 4.54
N HIS A 53 -12.51 -11.25 4.98
CA HIS A 53 -12.86 -11.34 6.43
C HIS A 53 -12.64 -12.76 7.01
N SER A 54 -12.63 -13.81 6.16
CA SER A 54 -12.45 -15.20 6.62
C SER A 54 -11.01 -15.58 6.94
N VAL A 55 -10.02 -14.75 6.57
CA VAL A 55 -8.60 -15.08 6.68
C VAL A 55 -8.09 -15.05 8.13
N LEU A 56 -8.80 -14.38 9.05
CA LEU A 56 -8.39 -14.22 10.46
C LEU A 56 -9.21 -15.06 11.45
N ALA A 57 -10.16 -15.89 10.98
CA ALA A 57 -10.88 -16.80 11.87
C ALA A 57 -9.89 -17.82 12.51
N PRO A 58 -10.04 -18.13 13.81
CA PRO A 58 -9.10 -18.96 14.55
C PRO A 58 -8.90 -20.31 13.85
N MET A 59 -7.64 -20.61 13.54
CA MET A 59 -7.25 -21.80 12.77
C MET A 59 -7.14 -23.02 13.69
N ARG A 60 -8.22 -23.44 14.38
CA ARG A 60 -8.32 -24.75 15.08
C ARG A 60 -9.72 -25.00 15.69
N PRO A 61 -10.13 -26.27 15.88
CA PRO A 61 -11.31 -26.62 16.67
C PRO A 61 -11.14 -26.24 18.15
N ALA A 62 -12.25 -25.89 18.80
CA ALA A 62 -12.39 -25.17 20.08
C ALA A 62 -11.88 -25.85 21.38
N ASN A 63 -10.87 -26.73 21.32
CA ASN A 63 -10.40 -27.52 22.48
C ASN A 63 -8.97 -27.19 22.96
N SER A 64 -8.43 -26.03 22.63
CA SER A 64 -7.17 -25.52 23.21
C SER A 64 -7.45 -24.20 23.95
N SER A 65 -7.12 -24.14 25.25
CA SER A 65 -7.23 -22.92 26.08
C SER A 65 -6.23 -21.82 25.68
N TYR A 66 -5.29 -22.12 24.76
CA TYR A 66 -4.25 -21.20 24.32
C TYR A 66 -4.30 -21.07 22.79
N ASP A 67 -4.54 -19.86 22.30
CA ASP A 67 -4.38 -19.51 20.88
C ASP A 67 -2.97 -18.92 20.68
N PRO A 68 -2.04 -19.66 20.07
CA PRO A 68 -0.66 -19.23 19.90
C PRO A 68 -0.51 -18.01 18.96
N LEU A 69 -1.54 -17.68 18.18
CA LEU A 69 -1.55 -16.50 17.31
C LEU A 69 -2.25 -15.29 17.97
N ALA A 70 -2.83 -15.44 19.16
CA ALA A 70 -3.49 -14.35 19.86
C ALA A 70 -2.59 -13.13 20.05
N SER A 71 -1.29 -13.35 20.30
CA SER A 71 -0.31 -12.26 20.40
C SER A 71 -0.14 -11.51 19.08
N ILE A 72 -0.16 -12.21 17.93
CA ILE A 72 -0.04 -11.57 16.60
C ILE A 72 -1.31 -10.80 16.28
N TYR A 73 -2.48 -11.36 16.60
CA TYR A 73 -3.74 -10.65 16.41
C TYR A 73 -3.85 -9.41 17.30
N ALA A 74 -3.32 -9.47 18.53
CA ALA A 74 -3.18 -8.30 19.39
C ALA A 74 -2.22 -7.26 18.77
N GLU A 75 -1.06 -7.68 18.26
CA GLU A 75 -0.13 -6.78 17.56
C GLU A 75 -0.75 -6.12 16.32
N ILE A 76 -1.59 -6.83 15.57
CA ILE A 76 -2.34 -6.25 14.45
C ILE A 76 -3.39 -5.25 14.95
N GLY A 77 -4.06 -5.54 16.06
CA GLY A 77 -4.98 -4.60 16.72
C GLY A 77 -4.28 -3.30 17.12
N ASP A 78 -3.04 -3.40 17.63
CA ASP A 78 -2.21 -2.27 18.05
C ASP A 78 -1.49 -1.56 16.89
N LEU A 79 -1.47 -2.15 15.69
CA LEU A 79 -0.84 -1.56 14.52
C LEU A 79 -1.46 -0.20 14.19
N LYS A 80 -2.78 -0.06 14.33
CA LYS A 80 -3.50 1.18 14.06
C LYS A 80 -3.04 2.32 14.99
N SER A 81 -2.92 2.04 16.29
CA SER A 81 -2.47 3.04 17.27
C SER A 81 -1.01 3.47 17.00
N THR A 82 -0.16 2.50 16.64
CA THR A 82 1.24 2.74 16.26
C THR A 82 1.36 3.59 15.00
N LEU A 83 0.56 3.29 13.97
CA LEU A 83 0.50 4.07 12.74
C LEU A 83 0.02 5.50 13.03
N PHE A 84 -1.04 5.67 13.82
CA PHE A 84 -1.53 7.01 14.18
C PHE A 84 -0.49 7.84 14.91
N ARG A 85 0.30 7.24 15.80
CA ARG A 85 1.41 7.90 16.48
C ARG A 85 2.52 8.31 15.50
N LEU A 86 2.84 7.48 14.51
CA LEU A 86 3.83 7.82 13.47
C LEU A 86 3.37 8.95 12.54
N LEU A 87 2.07 9.02 12.27
CA LEU A 87 1.50 9.94 11.29
C LEU A 87 1.20 11.33 11.83
N GLY A 88 1.39 11.58 13.13
CA GLY A 88 1.14 12.89 13.74
C GLY A 88 1.76 14.03 12.92
N SER A 89 0.89 14.90 12.39
CA SER A 89 1.28 16.08 11.62
C SER A 89 0.76 17.35 12.29
N SER A 90 1.42 18.46 11.98
CA SER A 90 1.13 19.82 12.44
C SER A 90 -0.13 20.39 11.81
N HIS A 91 -0.40 19.93 10.60
CA HIS A 91 -1.42 20.50 9.75
C HIS A 91 -2.66 19.59 9.83
N PRO A 92 -3.76 20.04 10.44
CA PRO A 92 -4.94 19.18 10.70
C PRO A 92 -5.48 18.49 9.45
N SER A 93 -5.45 19.16 8.29
CA SER A 93 -5.88 18.57 7.02
C SER A 93 -5.00 17.42 6.56
N LEU A 94 -3.67 17.51 6.71
CA LEU A 94 -2.75 16.46 6.28
C LEU A 94 -2.86 15.24 7.20
N ASP A 95 -2.98 15.47 8.51
CA ASP A 95 -3.23 14.43 9.51
C ASP A 95 -4.52 13.66 9.21
N THR A 96 -5.59 14.40 8.89
CA THR A 96 -6.90 13.82 8.58
C THR A 96 -6.84 12.93 7.33
N VAL A 97 -6.25 13.41 6.24
CA VAL A 97 -6.18 12.63 4.98
C VAL A 97 -5.20 11.46 5.11
N ALA A 98 -4.06 11.65 5.76
CA ALA A 98 -3.10 10.58 5.99
C ALA A 98 -3.67 9.44 6.84
N LYS A 99 -4.57 9.74 7.79
CA LYS A 99 -5.25 8.74 8.63
C LYS A 99 -6.50 8.13 7.99
N TYR A 100 -7.01 8.71 6.91
CA TYR A 100 -8.32 8.38 6.34
C TYR A 100 -8.47 6.87 6.04
N TYR A 101 -7.53 6.27 5.32
CA TYR A 101 -7.60 4.85 4.95
C TYR A 101 -7.14 3.86 6.02
N PHE A 102 -6.57 4.36 7.12
CA PHE A 102 -6.30 3.56 8.31
C PHE A 102 -7.51 3.51 9.26
N GLN A 103 -8.51 4.40 9.08
CA GLN A 103 -9.74 4.36 9.85
C GLN A 103 -10.69 3.26 9.36
N ALA A 104 -10.72 3.02 8.05
CA ALA A 104 -11.45 1.90 7.46
C ALA A 104 -10.81 0.57 7.89
N GLU A 105 -11.64 -0.41 8.28
CA GLU A 105 -11.19 -1.76 8.65
C GLU A 105 -10.50 -2.43 7.45
N GLY A 106 -9.17 -2.31 7.41
CA GLY A 106 -8.31 -3.01 6.47
C GLY A 106 -7.94 -4.37 7.03
N LYS A 107 -7.67 -5.34 6.15
CA LYS A 107 -7.44 -6.74 6.53
C LYS A 107 -5.98 -7.05 6.88
N HIS A 108 -5.14 -6.02 6.90
CA HIS A 108 -3.74 -6.02 7.33
C HIS A 108 -2.92 -7.26 6.93
N LEU A 109 -3.20 -7.85 5.75
CA LEU A 109 -2.52 -9.06 5.27
C LEU A 109 -1.01 -8.85 5.13
N ARG A 110 -0.59 -7.67 4.63
CA ARG A 110 0.84 -7.37 4.43
C ARG A 110 1.59 -7.24 5.76
N PRO A 111 1.09 -6.47 6.75
CA PRO A 111 1.60 -6.51 8.12
C PRO A 111 1.62 -7.92 8.73
N LEU A 112 0.53 -8.69 8.58
CA LEU A 112 0.44 -10.05 9.11
C LEU A 112 1.53 -10.96 8.55
N ILE A 113 1.79 -10.90 7.24
CA ILE A 113 2.88 -11.65 6.60
C ILE A 113 4.23 -11.27 7.22
N VAL A 114 4.49 -9.98 7.47
CA VAL A 114 5.73 -9.52 8.12
C VAL A 114 5.86 -10.12 9.52
N LEU A 115 4.83 -10.02 10.35
CA LEU A 115 4.84 -10.49 11.73
C LEU A 115 4.98 -12.02 11.82
N LEU A 116 4.21 -12.76 11.02
CA LEU A 116 4.29 -14.22 10.95
C LEU A 116 5.65 -14.68 10.43
N MET A 117 6.19 -14.03 9.39
CA MET A 117 7.50 -14.38 8.85
C MET A 117 8.61 -14.09 9.86
N SER A 118 8.52 -12.97 10.59
CA SER A 118 9.42 -12.67 11.71
C SER A 118 9.41 -13.79 12.73
N GLN A 119 8.24 -14.16 13.23
CA GLN A 119 8.12 -15.21 14.25
C GLN A 119 8.61 -16.57 13.75
N ALA A 120 8.29 -16.94 12.51
CA ALA A 120 8.69 -18.23 11.92
C ALA A 120 10.19 -18.34 11.61
N THR A 121 10.92 -17.22 11.54
CA THR A 121 12.34 -17.19 11.12
C THR A 121 13.30 -16.60 12.15
N ASN A 122 12.79 -16.00 13.23
CA ASN A 122 13.61 -15.56 14.33
C ASN A 122 14.36 -16.76 14.93
N ARG A 123 15.59 -16.51 15.39
CA ARG A 123 16.58 -17.53 15.85
C ARG A 123 17.23 -18.37 14.76
N LEU A 124 16.79 -18.31 13.50
CA LEU A 124 17.49 -19.00 12.40
C LEU A 124 18.82 -18.34 12.02
N GLY A 125 19.04 -17.08 12.43
CA GLY A 125 20.28 -16.35 12.19
C GLY A 125 21.45 -16.75 13.10
N GLY A 126 21.28 -17.72 14.02
CA GLY A 126 22.31 -18.11 14.98
C GLY A 126 22.85 -16.91 15.77
N ALA A 127 24.16 -16.68 15.77
CA ALA A 127 24.79 -15.51 16.41
C ALA A 127 24.28 -14.15 15.88
N GLY A 128 23.75 -14.12 14.65
CA GLY A 128 23.10 -12.94 14.07
C GLY A 128 21.81 -12.55 14.79
N TRP A 129 21.09 -13.51 15.36
CA TRP A 129 19.91 -13.25 16.18
C TRP A 129 20.26 -12.52 17.48
N ASP A 130 21.31 -12.95 18.18
CA ASP A 130 21.76 -12.30 19.42
C ASP A 130 22.26 -10.87 19.17
N PHE A 131 22.86 -10.64 18.01
CA PHE A 131 23.20 -9.29 17.56
C PHE A 131 21.94 -8.46 17.28
N ALA A 132 20.98 -9.01 16.54
CA ALA A 132 19.72 -8.33 16.23
C ALA A 132 18.93 -7.96 17.49
N GLN A 133 18.91 -8.83 18.51
CA GLN A 133 18.29 -8.54 19.80
C GLN A 133 18.99 -7.38 20.53
N ARG A 134 20.32 -7.36 20.55
CA ARG A 134 21.11 -6.27 21.17
C ARG A 134 20.92 -4.94 20.44
N GLU A 135 20.98 -4.96 19.11
CA GLU A 135 20.70 -3.78 18.28
C GLU A 135 19.27 -3.28 18.48
N ALA A 136 18.28 -4.17 18.55
CA ALA A 136 16.89 -3.80 18.79
C ALA A 136 16.67 -3.18 20.18
N ALA A 137 17.44 -3.59 21.19
CA ALA A 137 17.39 -3.01 22.53
C ALA A 137 18.13 -1.66 22.62
N ALA A 138 19.19 -1.48 21.82
CA ALA A 138 19.99 -0.26 21.81
C ALA A 138 19.39 0.85 20.91
N ARG A 139 18.69 0.47 19.83
CA ARG A 139 18.12 1.42 18.87
C ARG A 139 16.74 1.89 19.30
N GLY A 140 16.58 3.20 19.40
CA GLY A 140 15.31 3.89 19.55
C GLY A 140 14.42 3.83 18.30
N VAL A 141 14.08 2.64 17.81
CA VAL A 141 13.20 2.48 16.62
C VAL A 141 11.79 3.04 16.86
N ASP A 142 11.39 3.06 18.12
CA ASP A 142 10.13 3.63 18.60
C ASP A 142 10.28 5.02 19.22
N ASP A 143 11.50 5.54 19.31
CA ASP A 143 11.72 6.91 19.75
C ASP A 143 11.02 7.85 18.78
N SER A 144 10.50 8.96 19.30
CA SER A 144 9.96 10.02 18.46
C SER A 144 11.00 10.44 17.40
N LEU A 145 10.54 10.91 16.23
CA LEU A 145 11.40 11.46 15.18
C LEU A 145 12.31 12.60 15.66
N THR A 146 12.06 13.10 16.89
CA THR A 146 12.53 14.37 17.44
C THR A 146 13.49 14.27 18.62
N SER A 147 14.03 13.08 18.94
CA SER A 147 14.95 12.92 20.07
C SER A 147 16.30 13.64 19.89
N GLU A 148 16.84 13.73 18.67
CA GLU A 148 17.93 14.64 18.31
C GLU A 148 17.38 15.92 17.67
N ARG A 149 17.09 16.90 18.53
CA ARG A 149 16.30 18.11 18.23
C ARG A 149 16.85 19.07 17.16
N ALA A 150 18.01 18.82 16.55
CA ALA A 150 18.76 19.85 15.83
C ALA A 150 18.85 19.70 14.30
N VAL A 151 18.83 18.48 13.73
CA VAL A 151 19.12 18.29 12.28
C VAL A 151 17.89 17.86 11.48
N LEU A 152 17.02 17.02 12.05
CA LEU A 152 15.77 16.59 11.39
C LEU A 152 14.56 17.48 11.73
N ASN A 153 14.78 18.48 12.58
CA ASN A 153 13.79 19.45 13.05
C ASN A 153 14.12 20.88 12.57
N ASP A 154 14.67 21.05 11.36
CA ASP A 154 14.49 22.30 10.62
C ASP A 154 12.97 22.50 10.45
N TRP A 155 12.38 23.12 11.47
CA TRP A 155 10.96 23.26 11.81
C TRP A 155 9.96 22.25 11.20
N ASN A 156 9.54 21.27 12.00
CA ASN A 156 8.31 20.51 11.80
C ASN A 156 7.27 20.97 12.84
N PRO A 157 6.20 21.71 12.46
CA PRO A 157 5.25 22.33 13.40
C PRO A 157 4.39 21.34 14.20
N ALA A 158 4.71 20.04 14.16
CA ALA A 158 3.81 18.95 14.51
C ALA A 158 4.14 18.26 15.83
N VAL A 159 5.31 18.54 16.40
CA VAL A 159 5.88 17.63 17.41
C VAL A 159 6.18 18.30 18.75
N MET A 160 5.80 19.56 18.99
CA MET A 160 6.00 20.17 20.32
C MET A 160 4.88 21.14 20.72
N GLY A 161 4.07 20.72 21.69
CA GLY A 161 3.33 21.61 22.61
C GLY A 161 2.25 22.52 22.00
N PRO A 162 1.52 23.27 22.86
CA PRO A 162 0.64 24.34 22.41
C PRO A 162 1.46 25.38 21.64
N GLU A 163 0.90 25.86 20.53
CA GLU A 163 1.49 26.80 19.60
C GLU A 163 2.12 27.99 20.35
N ASP A 164 3.45 28.03 20.43
CA ASP A 164 4.15 29.24 20.83
C ASP A 164 4.42 30.05 19.55
N ASP A 165 3.57 31.05 19.32
CA ASP A 165 3.59 32.02 18.20
C ASP A 165 4.86 32.90 18.16
N SER A 166 5.90 32.58 18.94
CA SER A 166 7.04 33.46 19.21
C SER A 166 8.19 33.38 18.21
N MET A 167 8.19 32.44 17.24
CA MET A 167 9.29 32.23 16.29
C MET A 167 8.86 32.42 14.83
N VAL A 168 9.24 33.55 14.25
CA VAL A 168 8.84 34.01 12.91
C VAL A 168 9.89 33.61 11.85
N PHE A 169 9.47 32.94 10.78
CA PHE A 169 10.31 32.57 9.60
C PHE A 169 10.93 33.74 8.84
N ALA A 170 10.59 34.98 9.20
CA ALA A 170 11.10 36.18 8.58
C ALA A 170 12.58 36.43 8.93
N GLU A 171 13.10 35.83 10.01
CA GLU A 171 14.49 35.97 10.42
C GLU A 171 15.36 34.80 9.91
N PRO A 172 16.56 35.06 9.34
CA PRO A 172 17.47 34.00 8.92
C PRO A 172 17.91 33.10 10.08
N PHE A 173 17.97 31.80 9.85
CA PHE A 173 18.49 30.83 10.82
C PHE A 173 19.89 31.22 11.29
N ARG A 174 20.08 31.32 12.61
CA ARG A 174 21.39 31.53 13.23
C ARG A 174 21.73 30.34 14.12
N ILE A 175 22.95 29.83 13.98
CA ILE A 175 23.46 28.74 14.81
C ILE A 175 23.43 29.22 16.29
N PRO A 176 22.71 28.54 17.20
CA PRO A 176 22.72 28.89 18.61
C PRO A 176 24.14 28.76 19.18
N THR A 177 24.62 29.78 19.88
CA THR A 177 25.91 29.72 20.59
C THR A 177 25.76 28.86 21.85
N THR A 178 26.23 27.62 21.79
CA THR A 178 26.12 26.66 22.89
C THR A 178 27.00 27.07 24.09
N LYS A 179 26.38 27.53 25.18
CA LYS A 179 26.96 27.53 26.54
C LYS A 179 26.25 26.49 27.42
N LEU A 180 26.20 25.23 27.02
CA LEU A 180 25.82 24.14 27.92
C LEU A 180 27.00 23.17 28.12
N PRO A 181 27.31 22.76 29.36
CA PRO A 181 28.25 21.70 29.61
C PRO A 181 27.72 20.36 29.06
N PRO A 182 28.60 19.42 28.69
CA PRO A 182 28.19 18.12 28.18
C PRO A 182 27.34 17.37 29.23
N PRO A 183 26.33 16.60 28.78
CA PRO A 183 25.55 15.78 29.70
C PRO A 183 26.46 14.73 30.38
N PRO A 184 26.20 14.38 31.65
CA PRO A 184 26.95 13.32 32.32
C PRO A 184 26.76 11.97 31.59
N PRO A 185 27.77 11.08 31.63
CA PRO A 185 27.66 9.76 31.02
C PRO A 185 26.50 8.98 31.66
N PRO A 186 25.75 8.19 30.88
CA PRO A 186 24.67 7.38 31.42
C PRO A 186 25.23 6.38 32.45
N PRO A 187 24.49 6.08 33.53
CA PRO A 187 24.92 5.08 34.49
C PRO A 187 25.05 3.72 33.81
N LEU A 188 26.14 3.00 34.12
CA LEU A 188 26.34 1.62 33.72
C LEU A 188 25.20 0.78 34.32
N LEU A 189 24.27 0.34 33.48
CA LEU A 189 23.21 -0.59 33.88
C LEU A 189 23.86 -1.91 34.30
N PRO A 190 23.49 -2.50 35.46
CA PRO A 190 23.96 -3.82 35.82
C PRO A 190 23.48 -4.84 34.78
N SER A 191 24.38 -5.72 34.36
CA SER A 191 24.08 -6.86 33.50
C SER A 191 23.12 -7.80 34.22
N ILE A 192 21.83 -7.55 34.10
CA ILE A 192 20.81 -8.50 34.51
C ILE A 192 20.78 -9.58 33.42
N LEU A 193 21.61 -10.61 33.61
CA LEU A 193 21.41 -11.93 33.02
C LEU A 193 20.16 -12.56 33.65
N THR A 194 19.00 -11.99 33.38
CA THR A 194 17.75 -12.73 33.39
C THR A 194 17.55 -13.20 31.97
N THR A 195 17.56 -14.50 31.72
CA THR A 195 16.96 -15.08 30.52
C THR A 195 15.47 -14.75 30.55
N PRO A 196 14.94 -13.82 29.74
CA PRO A 196 13.50 -13.70 29.60
C PRO A 196 13.10 -14.69 28.50
N SER A 197 11.89 -15.20 28.61
CA SER A 197 11.06 -15.50 27.44
C SER A 197 10.93 -14.22 26.60
N GLY A 198 11.96 -13.89 25.83
CA GLY A 198 12.07 -12.64 25.08
C GLY A 198 10.95 -12.52 24.04
N PRO A 199 10.64 -11.29 23.58
CA PRO A 199 9.59 -11.08 22.60
C PRO A 199 9.90 -11.88 21.33
N GLU A 200 8.93 -12.66 20.87
CA GLU A 200 9.06 -13.51 19.69
C GLU A 200 9.25 -12.70 18.40
N ILE A 201 8.92 -11.40 18.44
CA ILE A 201 9.04 -10.43 17.35
C ILE A 201 9.80 -9.19 17.86
N LEU A 202 10.76 -8.69 17.08
CA LEU A 202 11.56 -7.51 17.44
C LEU A 202 10.81 -6.19 17.17
N PRO A 203 11.05 -5.10 17.94
CA PRO A 203 10.50 -3.78 17.65
C PRO A 203 10.73 -3.30 16.21
N ALA A 204 11.93 -3.55 15.66
CA ALA A 204 12.25 -3.25 14.27
C ALA A 204 11.35 -4.00 13.26
N GLN A 205 10.98 -5.24 13.57
CA GLN A 205 10.08 -6.05 12.72
C GLN A 205 8.64 -5.52 12.77
N ARG A 206 8.16 -5.10 13.95
CA ARG A 206 6.86 -4.41 14.09
C ARG A 206 6.85 -3.08 13.34
N ARG A 207 7.94 -2.32 13.43
CA ARG A 207 8.12 -1.08 12.67
C ARG A 207 8.10 -1.33 11.17
N LEU A 208 8.73 -2.39 10.68
CA LEU A 208 8.67 -2.81 9.27
C LEU A 208 7.24 -3.14 8.83
N ALA A 209 6.44 -3.80 9.68
CA ALA A 209 5.03 -4.06 9.40
C ALA A 209 4.23 -2.76 9.24
N SER A 210 4.48 -1.77 10.12
CA SER A 210 3.88 -0.43 10.01
C SER A 210 4.31 0.28 8.72
N ILE A 211 5.60 0.25 8.38
CA ILE A 211 6.15 0.84 7.16
C ILE A 211 5.51 0.22 5.91
N THR A 212 5.36 -1.10 5.90
CA THR A 212 4.74 -1.85 4.80
C THR A 212 3.32 -1.35 4.56
N GLU A 213 2.54 -1.13 5.63
CA GLU A 213 1.18 -0.60 5.50
C GLU A 213 1.17 0.89 5.09
N MET A 214 2.10 1.71 5.59
CA MET A 214 2.22 3.11 5.16
C MET A 214 2.48 3.24 3.66
N ILE A 215 3.41 2.44 3.12
CA ILE A 215 3.70 2.40 1.67
C ILE A 215 2.47 1.94 0.89
N HIS A 216 1.76 0.91 1.38
CA HIS A 216 0.53 0.46 0.76
C HIS A 216 -0.54 1.55 0.73
N VAL A 217 -0.81 2.21 1.86
CA VAL A 217 -1.85 3.25 1.93
C VAL A 217 -1.47 4.47 1.09
N ALA A 218 -0.19 4.84 1.03
CA ALA A 218 0.28 5.88 0.13
C ALA A 218 -0.04 5.55 -1.33
N SER A 219 0.19 4.30 -1.75
CA SER A 219 -0.16 3.86 -3.11
C SER A 219 -1.67 3.95 -3.36
N LEU A 220 -2.52 3.61 -2.38
CA LEU A 220 -3.98 3.74 -2.52
C LEU A 220 -4.43 5.20 -2.71
N LEU A 221 -3.83 6.14 -1.98
CA LEU A 221 -4.14 7.57 -2.11
C LEU A 221 -3.78 8.10 -3.51
N HIS A 222 -2.66 7.63 -4.08
CA HIS A 222 -2.24 7.98 -5.43
C HIS A 222 -3.08 7.29 -6.51
N ASP A 223 -3.33 5.98 -6.37
CA ASP A 223 -4.17 5.18 -7.28
C ASP A 223 -5.56 5.82 -7.43
N ASP A 224 -6.21 6.23 -6.34
CA ASP A 224 -7.57 6.76 -6.41
C ASP A 224 -7.66 8.08 -7.20
N VAL A 225 -6.57 8.86 -7.24
CA VAL A 225 -6.49 10.08 -8.07
C VAL A 225 -6.37 9.72 -9.55
N ILE A 226 -5.64 8.65 -9.87
CA ILE A 226 -5.43 8.17 -11.24
C ILE A 226 -6.71 7.51 -11.77
N ASP A 227 -7.33 6.64 -10.97
CA ASP A 227 -8.51 5.85 -11.36
C ASP A 227 -9.81 6.66 -11.37
N THR A 228 -9.82 7.87 -10.80
CA THR A 228 -11.00 8.76 -10.67
C THR A 228 -12.24 8.11 -10.04
N SER A 229 -12.05 7.06 -9.24
CA SER A 229 -13.16 6.36 -8.61
C SER A 229 -13.77 7.18 -7.47
N PRO A 230 -15.11 7.28 -7.34
CA PRO A 230 -15.71 8.08 -6.28
C PRO A 230 -15.80 7.35 -4.93
N LEU A 231 -15.55 6.05 -4.87
CA LEU A 231 -15.67 5.24 -3.65
C LEU A 231 -14.46 4.31 -3.44
N ARG A 232 -14.02 4.19 -2.18
CA ARG A 232 -13.01 3.24 -1.68
C ARG A 232 -13.52 2.57 -0.39
N ARG A 233 -13.51 1.24 -0.31
CA ARG A 233 -13.96 0.46 0.88
C ARG A 233 -15.36 0.84 1.40
N GLY A 234 -16.30 1.08 0.49
CA GLY A 234 -17.66 1.54 0.82
C GLY A 234 -17.76 2.99 1.31
N THR A 235 -16.63 3.70 1.44
CA THR A 235 -16.55 5.13 1.81
C THR A 235 -16.18 5.99 0.60
N PRO A 236 -16.42 7.31 0.62
CA PRO A 236 -15.87 8.22 -0.39
C PRO A 236 -14.38 7.99 -0.63
N SER A 237 -13.92 8.04 -1.88
CA SER A 237 -12.47 8.05 -2.13
C SER A 237 -11.83 9.34 -1.62
N ALA A 238 -10.54 9.31 -1.31
CA ALA A 238 -9.77 10.47 -0.88
C ALA A 238 -9.90 11.68 -1.84
N PRO A 239 -9.80 11.54 -3.18
CA PRO A 239 -10.01 12.68 -4.08
C PRO A 239 -11.45 13.22 -4.03
N HIS A 240 -12.45 12.38 -3.77
CA HIS A 240 -13.83 12.85 -3.60
C HIS A 240 -14.03 13.59 -2.27
N ALA A 241 -13.40 13.12 -1.20
CA ALA A 241 -13.52 13.71 0.14
C ALA A 241 -12.67 14.98 0.32
N PHE A 242 -11.49 15.04 -0.32
CA PHE A 242 -10.44 16.02 -0.01
C PHE A 242 -9.85 16.71 -1.25
N GLY A 243 -10.20 16.26 -2.45
CA GLY A 243 -9.63 16.74 -3.71
C GLY A 243 -8.31 16.07 -4.08
N ASN A 244 -7.99 16.10 -5.38
CA ASN A 244 -6.81 15.44 -5.94
C ASN A 244 -5.50 15.95 -5.31
N LYS A 245 -5.37 17.27 -5.13
CA LYS A 245 -4.14 17.88 -4.60
C LYS A 245 -3.81 17.37 -3.20
N LEU A 246 -4.79 17.36 -2.30
CA LEU A 246 -4.55 16.93 -0.92
C LEU A 246 -4.33 15.42 -0.83
N SER A 247 -4.95 14.63 -1.70
CA SER A 247 -4.73 13.19 -1.80
C SER A 247 -3.30 12.85 -2.24
N ILE A 248 -2.78 13.55 -3.25
CA ILE A 248 -1.37 13.41 -3.70
C ILE A 248 -0.41 13.76 -2.56
N LEU A 249 -0.59 14.93 -1.94
CA LEU A 249 0.27 15.41 -0.86
C LEU A 249 0.23 14.49 0.38
N ALA A 250 -0.92 13.89 0.68
CA ALA A 250 -1.03 12.92 1.76
C ALA A 250 -0.26 11.63 1.45
N GLY A 251 -0.33 11.14 0.21
CA GLY A 251 0.50 10.00 -0.22
C GLY A 251 2.00 10.31 -0.13
N ASP A 252 2.42 11.49 -0.58
CA ASP A 252 3.83 11.93 -0.49
C ASP A 252 4.30 12.04 0.96
N PHE A 253 3.45 12.57 1.84
CA PHE A 253 3.73 12.65 3.27
C PHE A 253 3.90 11.25 3.89
N LEU A 254 3.02 10.30 3.58
CA LEU A 254 3.14 8.91 4.05
C LEU A 254 4.47 8.27 3.58
N LEU A 255 4.86 8.46 2.32
CA LEU A 255 6.14 7.96 1.80
C LEU A 255 7.34 8.63 2.49
N GLY A 256 7.26 9.93 2.78
CA GLY A 256 8.27 10.64 3.55
C GLY A 256 8.44 10.06 4.96
N ARG A 257 7.33 9.84 5.68
CA ARG A 257 7.35 9.24 7.03
C ARG A 257 7.85 7.79 7.00
N ALA A 258 7.43 7.01 6.01
CA ALA A 258 7.92 5.65 5.79
C ALA A 258 9.43 5.62 5.54
N SER A 259 9.97 6.56 4.75
CA SER A 259 11.40 6.66 4.43
C SER A 259 12.26 6.95 5.65
N VAL A 260 11.83 7.87 6.53
CA VAL A 260 12.54 8.15 7.78
C VAL A 260 12.47 6.94 8.73
N ALA A 261 11.31 6.30 8.83
CA ALA A 261 11.14 5.10 9.64
C ALA A 261 12.00 3.92 9.12
N LEU A 262 12.14 3.77 7.79
CA LEU A 262 13.03 2.79 7.16
C LEU A 262 14.49 3.03 7.51
N ALA A 263 14.96 4.28 7.41
CA ALA A 263 16.33 4.65 7.75
C ALA A 263 16.67 4.29 9.21
N ARG A 264 15.70 4.42 10.13
CA ARG A 264 15.85 4.06 11.56
C ARG A 264 15.91 2.57 11.84
N LEU A 265 15.45 1.71 10.92
CA LEU A 265 15.76 0.28 10.98
C LEU A 265 17.28 0.05 10.84
N GLY A 266 17.97 0.98 10.17
CA GLY A 266 19.42 1.06 9.95
C GLY A 266 20.03 -0.23 9.42
N SER A 267 19.37 -0.77 8.40
CA SER A 267 19.90 -1.77 7.48
C SER A 267 19.78 -1.22 6.06
N SER A 268 20.91 -0.99 5.39
CA SER A 268 20.91 -0.47 4.02
C SER A 268 20.26 -1.44 3.04
N GLU A 269 20.44 -2.76 3.22
CA GLU A 269 19.76 -3.80 2.41
C GLU A 269 18.24 -3.64 2.49
N ILE A 270 17.68 -3.34 3.67
CA ILE A 270 16.24 -3.12 3.84
C ILE A 270 15.79 -1.81 3.20
N VAL A 271 16.57 -0.73 3.37
CA VAL A 271 16.27 0.56 2.72
C VAL A 271 16.23 0.39 1.21
N GLU A 272 17.21 -0.29 0.61
CA GLU A 272 17.26 -0.59 -0.82
C GLU A 272 16.09 -1.47 -1.27
N LEU A 273 15.76 -2.54 -0.53
CA LEU A 273 14.62 -3.39 -0.83
C LEU A 273 13.32 -2.59 -0.85
N MET A 274 13.07 -1.77 0.18
CA MET A 274 11.80 -1.05 0.31
C MET A 274 11.72 0.16 -0.64
N ALA A 275 12.84 0.83 -0.93
CA ALA A 275 12.91 1.82 -2.01
C ALA A 275 12.61 1.19 -3.38
N THR A 276 13.11 -0.03 -3.62
CA THR A 276 12.79 -0.79 -4.84
C THR A 276 11.30 -1.13 -4.91
N VAL A 277 10.63 -1.38 -3.79
CA VAL A 277 9.16 -1.55 -3.79
C VAL A 277 8.46 -0.28 -4.27
N ILE A 278 8.83 0.88 -3.75
CA ILE A 278 8.23 2.16 -4.16
C ILE A 278 8.41 2.37 -5.68
N ALA A 279 9.60 2.10 -6.20
CA ALA A 279 9.87 2.15 -7.64
C ALA A 279 9.03 1.13 -8.42
N ASN A 280 8.90 -0.11 -7.94
CA ASN A 280 8.08 -1.14 -8.58
C ASN A 280 6.60 -0.73 -8.66
N LEU A 281 6.05 -0.11 -7.60
CA LEU A 281 4.65 0.34 -7.60
C LEU A 281 4.41 1.36 -8.72
N VAL A 282 5.32 2.33 -8.87
CA VAL A 282 5.25 3.34 -9.94
C VAL A 282 5.47 2.71 -11.32
N GLU A 283 6.44 1.81 -11.47
CA GLU A 283 6.67 1.12 -12.76
C GLU A 283 5.46 0.27 -13.17
N GLY A 284 4.82 -0.41 -12.21
CA GLY A 284 3.60 -1.17 -12.43
C GLY A 284 2.45 -0.29 -12.93
N GLU A 285 2.33 0.92 -12.40
CA GLU A 285 1.34 1.90 -12.84
C GLU A 285 1.63 2.41 -14.26
N VAL A 286 2.89 2.72 -14.57
CA VAL A 286 3.29 3.14 -15.92
C VAL A 286 3.05 2.01 -16.94
N LEU A 287 3.31 0.76 -16.58
CA LEU A 287 3.02 -0.38 -17.46
C LEU A 287 1.51 -0.52 -17.75
N GLN A 288 0.66 -0.25 -16.76
CA GLN A 288 -0.79 -0.23 -16.96
C GLN A 288 -1.21 0.86 -17.96
N LEU A 289 -0.65 2.07 -17.82
CA LEU A 289 -0.89 3.18 -18.75
C LEU A 289 -0.42 2.86 -20.18
N LYS A 290 0.74 2.19 -20.33
CA LYS A 290 1.26 1.77 -21.64
C LYS A 290 0.41 0.68 -22.30
N ALA A 291 0.02 -0.34 -21.55
CA ALA A 291 -0.90 -1.37 -22.05
C ALA A 291 -2.25 -0.78 -22.50
N THR A 292 -2.63 0.35 -21.91
CA THR A 292 -3.81 1.12 -22.27
C THR A 292 -3.62 1.96 -23.54
N SER A 293 -2.40 2.43 -23.86
CA SER A 293 -2.11 3.21 -25.08
C SER A 293 -1.74 2.34 -26.28
N GLU A 294 -1.06 1.22 -26.04
CA GLU A 294 -0.56 0.28 -27.06
C GLU A 294 -1.01 -1.14 -26.70
N PRO A 295 -2.33 -1.44 -26.76
CA PRO A 295 -2.83 -2.76 -26.41
C PRO A 295 -2.39 -3.80 -27.44
N GLU A 296 -2.07 -5.00 -26.96
CA GLU A 296 -1.89 -6.17 -27.82
C GLU A 296 -3.16 -6.36 -28.68
N THR A 297 -3.00 -6.77 -29.94
CA THR A 297 -4.11 -6.91 -30.91
C THR A 297 -4.67 -8.33 -30.99
N GLN A 298 -3.96 -9.28 -30.39
CA GLN A 298 -4.31 -10.69 -30.31
C GLN A 298 -3.81 -11.27 -28.98
N PRO A 299 -4.34 -12.40 -28.50
CA PRO A 299 -3.83 -13.02 -27.29
C PRO A 299 -2.43 -13.60 -27.54
N THR A 300 -1.43 -13.10 -26.81
CA THR A 300 -0.04 -13.54 -26.91
C THR A 300 0.51 -13.91 -25.55
N GLN A 301 1.48 -14.82 -25.53
CA GLN A 301 2.22 -15.15 -24.30
C GLN A 301 2.89 -13.90 -23.70
N LYS A 302 3.45 -13.02 -24.54
CA LYS A 302 4.05 -11.76 -24.11
C LYS A 302 3.04 -10.85 -23.40
N GLY A 303 1.83 -10.69 -23.96
CA GLY A 303 0.78 -9.90 -23.32
C GLY A 303 0.36 -10.46 -21.95
N PHE A 304 0.28 -11.79 -21.83
CA PHE A 304 0.02 -12.44 -20.55
C PHE A 304 1.18 -12.25 -19.55
N GLU A 305 2.43 -12.32 -20.01
CA GLU A 305 3.61 -12.05 -19.18
C GLU A 305 3.67 -10.59 -18.70
N GLU A 306 3.24 -9.62 -19.52
CA GLU A 306 3.11 -8.22 -19.11
C GLU A 306 2.06 -8.04 -18.01
N TYR A 307 0.91 -8.71 -18.13
CA TYR A 307 -0.07 -8.80 -17.05
C TYR A 307 0.55 -9.37 -15.76
N MET A 308 1.25 -10.50 -15.84
CA MET A 308 1.90 -11.12 -14.67
C MET A 308 2.97 -10.21 -14.06
N ARG A 309 3.73 -9.49 -14.91
CA ARG A 309 4.75 -8.52 -14.48
C ARG A 309 4.08 -7.36 -13.73
N LYS A 310 2.98 -6.82 -14.24
CA LYS A 310 2.18 -5.79 -13.57
C LYS A 310 1.70 -6.27 -12.20
N SER A 311 1.12 -7.47 -12.13
CA SER A 311 0.65 -8.07 -10.86
C SER A 311 1.77 -8.25 -9.85
N TYR A 312 2.97 -8.62 -10.30
CA TYR A 312 4.14 -8.64 -9.42
C TYR A 312 4.51 -7.24 -8.93
N LEU A 313 4.63 -6.26 -9.83
CA LEU A 313 5.09 -4.91 -9.50
C LEU A 313 4.12 -4.17 -8.56
N LYS A 314 2.82 -4.14 -8.88
CA LYS A 314 1.79 -3.45 -8.08
C LYS A 314 1.42 -4.17 -6.78
N THR A 315 1.47 -5.51 -6.75
CA THR A 315 0.92 -6.28 -5.62
C THR A 315 1.97 -7.12 -4.90
N ALA A 316 2.60 -8.05 -5.61
CA ALA A 316 3.43 -9.07 -4.95
C ALA A 316 4.80 -8.55 -4.48
N SER A 317 5.33 -7.49 -5.09
CA SER A 317 6.67 -6.96 -4.82
C SER A 317 6.80 -6.46 -3.37
N LEU A 318 5.77 -5.78 -2.85
CA LEU A 318 5.69 -5.30 -1.47
C LEU A 318 5.66 -6.47 -0.49
N MET A 319 4.82 -7.49 -0.73
CA MET A 319 4.74 -8.68 0.13
C MET A 319 6.06 -9.46 0.14
N ALA A 320 6.66 -9.69 -1.03
CA ALA A 320 7.91 -10.43 -1.18
C ALA A 320 9.08 -9.74 -0.46
N LYS A 321 9.24 -8.43 -0.67
CA LYS A 321 10.37 -7.68 -0.13
C LYS A 321 10.20 -7.39 1.36
N SER A 322 8.98 -7.13 1.84
CA SER A 322 8.71 -7.01 3.27
C SER A 322 8.93 -8.33 4.02
N ALA A 323 8.54 -9.48 3.46
CA ALA A 323 8.83 -10.79 4.05
C ALA A 323 10.35 -11.05 4.12
N ARG A 324 11.10 -10.72 3.06
CA ARG A 324 12.58 -10.80 3.07
C ARG A 324 13.20 -9.86 4.10
N ALA A 325 12.71 -8.62 4.19
CA ALA A 325 13.19 -7.64 5.16
C ALA A 325 12.94 -8.08 6.62
N ALA A 326 11.83 -8.77 6.88
CA ALA A 326 11.53 -9.34 8.19
C ALA A 326 12.62 -10.33 8.66
N VAL A 327 13.09 -11.18 7.74
CA VAL A 327 14.17 -12.15 7.95
C VAL A 327 15.52 -11.46 8.17
N ILE A 328 15.82 -10.40 7.40
CA ILE A 328 17.05 -9.61 7.58
C ILE A 328 17.12 -9.02 8.99
N LEU A 329 16.01 -8.45 9.48
CA LEU A 329 15.90 -7.93 10.84
C LEU A 329 16.00 -9.01 11.91
N GLY A 330 15.63 -10.26 11.60
CA GLY A 330 15.77 -11.42 12.48
C GLY A 330 17.20 -11.96 12.61
N GLY A 331 18.21 -11.22 12.11
CA GLY A 331 19.62 -11.59 12.24
C GLY A 331 20.21 -12.35 11.05
N CYS A 332 19.43 -12.64 10.02
CA CYS A 332 19.91 -13.30 8.78
C CYS A 332 20.50 -12.31 7.76
N GLY A 333 20.78 -11.06 8.17
CA GLY A 333 21.32 -10.00 7.32
C GLY A 333 22.85 -9.96 7.18
N ASN A 334 23.60 -10.54 8.12
CA ASN A 334 25.06 -10.49 8.06
C ASN A 334 25.60 -11.43 6.97
N ARG A 335 26.43 -10.87 6.08
CA ARG A 335 27.01 -11.55 4.92
C ARG A 335 27.82 -12.78 5.35
N ALA A 336 27.58 -13.91 4.68
CA ALA A 336 28.43 -15.11 4.58
C ALA A 336 28.06 -16.37 5.38
N THR A 337 26.77 -16.64 5.65
CA THR A 337 26.33 -18.04 5.76
C THR A 337 25.36 -18.37 4.63
N CYS A 338 25.58 -19.49 3.93
CA CYS A 338 24.67 -19.95 2.87
C CYS A 338 23.23 -20.15 3.40
N GLU A 339 23.10 -20.45 4.69
CA GLU A 339 21.82 -20.63 5.38
C GLU A 339 21.03 -19.32 5.48
N GLY A 340 21.65 -18.19 5.81
CA GLY A 340 20.96 -16.89 5.92
C GLY A 340 20.36 -16.42 4.60
N GLU A 341 21.12 -16.49 3.50
CA GLU A 341 20.59 -16.16 2.16
C GLU A 341 19.47 -17.10 1.71
N TRP A 342 19.57 -18.38 2.07
CA TRP A 342 18.52 -19.34 1.77
C TRP A 342 17.20 -18.98 2.47
N VAL A 343 17.21 -18.67 3.77
CA VAL A 343 15.99 -18.24 4.49
C VAL A 343 15.43 -16.94 3.89
N LYS A 344 16.29 -15.98 3.54
CA LYS A 344 15.87 -14.74 2.85
C LYS A 344 15.18 -15.02 1.50
N ASN A 345 15.67 -15.99 0.75
CA ASN A 345 15.07 -16.39 -0.54
C ASN A 345 13.75 -17.17 -0.35
N VAL A 346 13.65 -18.00 0.68
CA VAL A 346 12.40 -18.68 1.06
C VAL A 346 11.31 -17.65 1.39
N ALA A 347 11.63 -16.67 2.24
CA ALA A 347 10.68 -15.62 2.62
C ALA A 347 10.27 -14.73 1.43
N TYR A 348 11.23 -14.37 0.57
CA TYR A 348 10.95 -13.63 -0.66
C TYR A 348 10.02 -14.41 -1.60
N GLY A 349 10.32 -15.69 -1.85
CA GLY A 349 9.52 -16.55 -2.70
C GLY A 349 8.11 -16.76 -2.15
N TYR A 350 7.98 -16.96 -0.84
CA TYR A 350 6.68 -17.05 -0.17
C TYR A 350 5.83 -15.81 -0.44
N GLY A 351 6.34 -14.61 -0.13
CA GLY A 351 5.61 -13.37 -0.31
C GLY A 351 5.29 -13.06 -1.78
N ARG A 352 6.20 -13.41 -2.70
CA ARG A 352 5.98 -13.25 -4.15
C ARG A 352 4.85 -14.14 -4.64
N ASN A 353 4.90 -15.43 -4.32
CA ASN A 353 3.91 -16.40 -4.79
C ASN A 353 2.54 -16.13 -4.16
N LEU A 354 2.48 -15.85 -2.86
CA LEU A 354 1.23 -15.49 -2.18
C LEU A 354 0.62 -14.20 -2.75
N GLY A 355 1.44 -13.19 -3.01
CA GLY A 355 0.97 -11.92 -3.58
C GLY A 355 0.42 -12.05 -5.00
N ILE A 356 1.01 -12.92 -5.84
CA ILE A 356 0.48 -13.23 -7.17
C ILE A 356 -0.83 -14.02 -7.06
N ALA A 357 -0.88 -15.05 -6.21
CA ALA A 357 -2.10 -15.81 -5.97
C ALA A 357 -3.24 -14.90 -5.48
N PHE A 358 -2.94 -13.98 -4.57
CA PHE A 358 -3.89 -13.00 -4.06
C PHE A 358 -4.46 -12.14 -5.18
N GLN A 359 -3.62 -11.62 -6.10
CA GLN A 359 -4.10 -10.83 -7.23
C GLN A 359 -4.96 -11.65 -8.21
N LEU A 360 -4.59 -12.89 -8.51
CA LEU A 360 -5.36 -13.74 -9.41
C LEU A 360 -6.73 -14.10 -8.84
N VAL A 361 -6.81 -14.34 -7.53
CA VAL A 361 -8.09 -14.55 -6.83
C VAL A 361 -8.95 -13.30 -6.89
N ASP A 362 -8.35 -12.14 -6.66
CA ASP A 362 -9.03 -10.85 -6.72
C ASP A 362 -9.64 -10.59 -8.10
N ASP A 363 -8.83 -10.77 -9.15
CA ASP A 363 -9.27 -10.66 -10.53
C ASP A 363 -10.41 -11.65 -10.86
N ALA A 364 -10.39 -12.86 -10.28
CA ALA A 364 -11.47 -13.84 -10.46
C ALA A 364 -12.76 -13.43 -9.75
N LEU A 365 -12.68 -12.85 -8.55
CA LEU A 365 -13.82 -12.38 -7.77
C LEU A 365 -14.58 -11.23 -8.46
N ASP A 366 -13.92 -10.41 -9.29
CA ASP A 366 -14.57 -9.33 -10.05
C ASP A 366 -15.60 -9.85 -11.07
N PHE A 367 -15.43 -11.10 -11.55
CA PHE A 367 -16.31 -11.75 -12.52
C PHE A 367 -17.39 -12.63 -11.89
N LEU A 368 -17.15 -13.13 -10.68
CA LEU A 368 -18.14 -13.93 -9.94
C LEU A 368 -19.35 -13.05 -9.57
N THR A 369 -20.56 -13.57 -9.75
CA THR A 369 -21.77 -12.89 -9.28
C THR A 369 -21.93 -13.10 -7.77
N PRO A 370 -22.54 -12.14 -7.05
CA PRO A 370 -22.67 -12.27 -5.60
C PRO A 370 -23.62 -13.42 -5.28
N SER A 371 -23.12 -14.49 -4.66
CA SER A 371 -23.98 -15.31 -3.80
C SER A 371 -24.36 -14.46 -2.58
N SER A 372 -25.56 -14.67 -2.05
CA SER A 372 -26.18 -13.85 -0.99
C SER A 372 -25.36 -13.66 0.31
N SER A 373 -24.21 -14.31 0.45
CA SER A 373 -23.24 -14.17 1.55
C SER A 373 -22.12 -13.16 1.31
N LEU A 374 -21.87 -12.75 0.06
CA LEU A 374 -20.86 -11.77 -0.32
C LEU A 374 -21.55 -10.43 -0.58
N GLY A 375 -21.64 -9.58 0.45
CA GLY A 375 -22.40 -8.32 0.41
C GLY A 375 -21.87 -7.22 -0.50
N LYS A 376 -21.59 -7.48 -1.78
CA LYS A 376 -21.35 -6.47 -2.83
C LYS A 376 -21.78 -6.94 -4.22
N PRO A 377 -22.28 -6.03 -5.07
CA PRO A 377 -22.40 -6.30 -6.51
C PRO A 377 -21.00 -6.27 -7.15
N SER A 378 -20.35 -7.42 -7.33
CA SER A 378 -19.18 -7.53 -8.22
C SER A 378 -19.65 -7.45 -9.67
N SER A 379 -19.81 -6.21 -10.15
CA SER A 379 -20.37 -5.84 -11.46
C SER A 379 -19.32 -5.60 -12.55
N GLY A 380 -18.13 -6.23 -12.45
CA GLY A 380 -17.09 -6.16 -13.47
C GLY A 380 -16.39 -4.82 -13.40
N ALA A 381 -15.94 -4.44 -12.20
CA ALA A 381 -15.37 -3.13 -11.95
C ALA A 381 -14.05 -2.94 -12.72
N ASP A 382 -13.26 -4.00 -12.91
CA ASP A 382 -12.03 -3.93 -13.71
C ASP A 382 -12.34 -3.63 -15.18
N LEU A 383 -13.37 -4.30 -15.71
CA LEU A 383 -13.84 -4.06 -17.08
C LEU A 383 -14.35 -2.62 -17.25
N GLN A 384 -15.07 -2.08 -16.26
CA GLN A 384 -15.53 -0.69 -16.28
C GLN A 384 -14.37 0.33 -16.25
N LEU A 385 -13.24 -0.04 -15.63
CA LEU A 385 -12.00 0.73 -15.66
C LEU A 385 -11.20 0.52 -16.96
N GLY A 386 -11.69 -0.32 -17.88
CA GLY A 386 -11.03 -0.61 -19.14
C GLY A 386 -9.90 -1.63 -19.02
N LEU A 387 -9.81 -2.36 -17.91
CA LEU A 387 -8.74 -3.31 -17.62
C LEU A 387 -9.14 -4.73 -18.03
N ALA A 388 -8.30 -5.37 -18.82
CA ALA A 388 -8.39 -6.80 -19.10
C ALA A 388 -7.48 -7.58 -18.13
N THR A 389 -8.09 -8.31 -17.20
CA THR A 389 -7.40 -9.15 -16.21
C THR A 389 -7.37 -10.61 -16.64
N ALA A 390 -6.72 -11.49 -15.84
CA ALA A 390 -6.49 -12.89 -16.21
C ALA A 390 -7.74 -13.64 -16.75
N PRO A 391 -8.95 -13.52 -16.15
CA PRO A 391 -10.13 -14.19 -16.68
C PRO A 391 -10.48 -13.76 -18.11
N ALA A 392 -10.40 -12.45 -18.40
CA ALA A 392 -10.65 -11.91 -19.74
C ALA A 392 -9.53 -12.28 -20.73
N LEU A 393 -8.26 -12.26 -20.29
CA LEU A 393 -7.13 -12.62 -21.14
C LEU A 393 -7.16 -14.11 -21.56
N PHE A 394 -7.49 -15.02 -20.63
CA PHE A 394 -7.67 -16.43 -20.97
C PHE A 394 -8.91 -16.66 -21.85
N ALA A 395 -10.01 -15.97 -21.56
CA ALA A 395 -11.22 -16.06 -22.41
C ALA A 395 -10.94 -15.59 -23.84
N TRP A 396 -10.07 -14.59 -24.02
CA TRP A 396 -9.71 -14.07 -25.33
C TRP A 396 -8.95 -15.09 -26.19
N GLU A 397 -8.18 -15.98 -25.58
CA GLU A 397 -7.55 -17.12 -26.30
C GLU A 397 -8.58 -18.05 -26.95
N GLN A 398 -9.76 -18.21 -26.33
CA GLN A 398 -10.83 -19.07 -26.82
C GLN A 398 -11.83 -18.34 -27.71
N TYR A 399 -12.09 -17.08 -27.39
CA TYR A 399 -13.10 -16.25 -28.06
C TYR A 399 -12.44 -14.96 -28.59
N PRO A 400 -11.89 -14.99 -29.82
CA PRO A 400 -11.27 -13.83 -30.45
C PRO A 400 -12.20 -12.60 -30.56
N SER A 401 -13.52 -12.81 -30.52
CA SER A 401 -14.53 -11.76 -30.47
C SER A 401 -14.39 -10.84 -29.25
N LEU A 402 -13.67 -11.24 -28.20
CA LEU A 402 -13.36 -10.40 -27.04
C LEU A 402 -12.30 -9.32 -27.35
N GLY A 403 -11.46 -9.54 -28.37
CA GLY A 403 -10.38 -8.63 -28.73
C GLY A 403 -10.85 -7.21 -29.05
N PRO A 404 -11.85 -7.00 -29.93
CA PRO A 404 -12.40 -5.69 -30.19
C PRO A 404 -12.97 -4.96 -28.96
N LEU A 405 -13.39 -5.68 -27.92
CA LEU A 405 -13.90 -5.11 -26.66
C LEU A 405 -12.72 -4.65 -25.78
N ILE A 406 -11.69 -5.48 -25.66
CA ILE A 406 -10.43 -5.17 -24.96
C ILE A 406 -9.75 -3.95 -25.60
N LEU A 407 -9.61 -3.92 -26.92
CA LEU A 407 -8.95 -2.84 -27.66
C LEU A 407 -9.63 -1.48 -27.48
N ARG A 408 -10.96 -1.47 -27.32
CA ARG A 408 -11.73 -0.25 -27.01
C ARG A 408 -12.00 -0.05 -25.52
N LYS A 409 -11.33 -0.84 -24.66
CA LYS A 409 -11.37 -0.71 -23.19
C LYS A 409 -12.78 -0.80 -22.61
N PHE A 410 -13.62 -1.64 -23.22
CA PHE A 410 -15.00 -1.85 -22.79
C PHE A 410 -15.84 -0.55 -22.67
N THR A 411 -15.50 0.48 -23.46
CA THR A 411 -16.12 1.82 -23.34
C THR A 411 -17.48 1.93 -24.04
N ALA A 412 -17.83 1.00 -24.93
CA ALA A 412 -19.12 1.04 -25.61
C ALA A 412 -20.23 0.43 -24.72
N GLN A 413 -21.46 0.90 -24.93
CA GLN A 413 -22.62 0.43 -24.18
C GLN A 413 -22.83 -1.08 -24.40
N GLY A 414 -22.89 -1.85 -23.31
CA GLY A 414 -23.04 -3.32 -23.36
C GLY A 414 -21.73 -4.11 -23.40
N ASP A 415 -20.58 -3.45 -23.50
CA ASP A 415 -19.28 -4.14 -23.60
C ASP A 415 -18.95 -4.96 -22.37
N VAL A 416 -19.20 -4.40 -21.18
CA VAL A 416 -18.91 -5.07 -19.90
C VAL A 416 -19.78 -6.31 -19.77
N GLU A 417 -21.06 -6.21 -20.07
CA GLU A 417 -22.02 -7.32 -20.04
C GLU A 417 -21.61 -8.43 -21.03
N THR A 418 -21.26 -8.03 -22.26
CA THR A 418 -20.82 -8.96 -23.32
C THR A 418 -19.51 -9.65 -22.93
N ALA A 419 -18.54 -8.91 -22.39
CA ALA A 419 -17.27 -9.47 -21.95
C ALA A 419 -17.47 -10.47 -20.81
N ARG A 420 -18.34 -10.15 -19.84
CA ARG A 420 -18.69 -11.08 -18.75
C ARG A 420 -19.37 -12.34 -19.27
N GLU A 421 -20.28 -12.23 -20.24
CA GLU A 421 -20.92 -13.40 -20.86
C GLU A 421 -19.88 -14.28 -21.55
N ILE A 422 -18.96 -13.69 -22.33
CA ILE A 422 -17.88 -14.42 -23.01
C ILE A 422 -16.99 -15.13 -21.98
N VAL A 423 -16.57 -14.43 -20.92
CA VAL A 423 -15.77 -15.03 -19.84
C VAL A 423 -16.52 -16.19 -19.18
N GLY A 424 -17.81 -16.03 -18.88
CA GLY A 424 -18.65 -17.07 -18.28
C GLY A 424 -18.90 -18.29 -19.18
N ARG A 425 -18.75 -18.15 -20.51
CA ARG A 425 -18.82 -19.24 -21.50
C ARG A 425 -17.46 -19.87 -21.81
N SER A 426 -16.38 -19.31 -21.29
CA SER A 426 -15.01 -19.78 -21.46
C SER A 426 -14.52 -20.53 -20.21
N ASP A 427 -13.35 -21.14 -20.31
CA ASP A 427 -12.61 -21.64 -19.14
C ASP A 427 -11.73 -20.56 -18.46
N GLY A 428 -11.84 -19.29 -18.86
CA GLY A 428 -10.93 -18.23 -18.42
C GLY A 428 -10.92 -18.01 -16.90
N LEU A 429 -12.09 -18.13 -16.27
CA LEU A 429 -12.23 -18.08 -14.82
C LEU A 429 -11.56 -19.30 -14.15
N GLU A 430 -11.84 -20.50 -14.66
CA GLU A 430 -11.27 -21.75 -14.14
C GLU A 430 -9.73 -21.75 -14.24
N ARG A 431 -9.18 -21.34 -15.39
CA ARG A 431 -7.73 -21.21 -15.60
C ARG A 431 -7.09 -20.18 -14.69
N THR A 432 -7.78 -19.08 -14.40
CA THR A 432 -7.31 -18.06 -13.46
C THR A 432 -7.22 -18.62 -12.04
N VAL A 433 -8.28 -19.30 -11.58
CA VAL A 433 -8.31 -19.94 -10.26
C VAL A 433 -7.27 -21.06 -10.14
N GLU A 434 -7.07 -21.85 -11.19
CA GLU A 434 -6.04 -22.90 -11.21
C GLU A 434 -4.62 -22.32 -11.21
N LEU A 435 -4.38 -21.21 -11.91
CA LEU A 435 -3.11 -20.49 -11.81
C LEU A 435 -2.89 -19.93 -10.40
N ALA A 436 -3.93 -19.36 -9.76
CA ALA A 436 -3.85 -18.89 -8.39
C ALA A 436 -3.52 -20.02 -7.40
N ARG A 437 -4.16 -21.20 -7.56
CA ARG A 437 -3.86 -22.42 -6.80
C ARG A 437 -2.41 -22.83 -6.92
N ARG A 438 -1.85 -22.85 -8.14
CA ARG A 438 -0.44 -23.18 -8.35
C ARG A 438 0.50 -22.24 -7.59
N PHE A 439 0.29 -20.92 -7.70
CA PHE A 439 1.08 -19.96 -6.92
C PHE A 439 0.90 -20.13 -5.41
N ALA A 440 -0.31 -20.39 -4.92
CA ALA A 440 -0.55 -20.64 -3.50
C ALA A 440 0.15 -21.93 -3.02
N MET A 441 0.14 -23.00 -3.82
CA MET A 441 0.86 -24.24 -3.52
C MET A 441 2.38 -24.03 -3.48
N GLU A 442 2.95 -23.24 -4.39
CA GLU A 442 4.37 -22.88 -4.36
C GLU A 442 4.72 -22.04 -3.11
N ALA A 443 3.87 -21.09 -2.73
CA ALA A 443 4.03 -20.35 -1.47
C ALA A 443 4.00 -21.31 -0.27
N ARG A 444 3.06 -22.26 -0.25
CA ARG A 444 2.94 -23.26 0.80
C ARG A 444 4.19 -24.14 0.91
N GLY A 445 4.66 -24.67 -0.21
CA GLY A 445 5.86 -25.51 -0.26
C GLY A 445 7.12 -24.76 0.18
N LEU A 446 7.16 -23.43 0.05
CA LEU A 446 8.23 -22.60 0.62
C LEU A 446 8.08 -22.41 2.13
N ALA A 447 6.86 -22.13 2.63
CA ALA A 447 6.61 -22.01 4.07
C ALA A 447 6.90 -23.32 4.83
N GLU A 448 6.56 -24.48 4.25
CA GLU A 448 6.81 -25.80 4.83
C GLU A 448 8.31 -26.13 4.97
N ARG A 449 9.20 -25.40 4.30
CA ARG A 449 10.67 -25.52 4.48
C ARG A 449 11.18 -24.82 5.74
N LEU A 450 10.38 -23.93 6.33
CA LEU A 450 10.72 -23.29 7.60
C LEU A 450 10.50 -24.27 8.77
N PRO A 451 11.24 -24.13 9.88
CA PRO A 451 11.04 -24.97 11.06
C PRO A 451 9.59 -24.94 11.57
N GLY A 452 9.14 -26.08 12.10
CA GLY A 452 7.78 -26.21 12.63
C GLY A 452 7.51 -25.20 13.75
N SER A 453 6.45 -24.40 13.58
CA SER A 453 5.98 -23.41 14.54
C SER A 453 4.53 -23.04 14.21
N ASP A 454 3.79 -22.50 15.18
CA ASP A 454 2.42 -22.02 14.93
C ASP A 454 2.40 -20.88 13.90
N ALA A 455 3.44 -20.02 13.88
CA ALA A 455 3.60 -18.99 12.87
C ALA A 455 3.82 -19.58 11.45
N ARG A 456 4.63 -20.63 11.32
CA ARG A 456 4.79 -21.36 10.06
C ARG A 456 3.47 -21.98 9.60
N ASP A 457 2.74 -22.61 10.51
CA ASP A 457 1.45 -23.23 10.19
C ASP A 457 0.40 -22.19 9.79
N ALA A 458 0.44 -21.01 10.40
CA ALA A 458 -0.38 -19.87 9.98
C ALA A 458 -0.01 -19.35 8.58
N LEU A 459 1.28 -19.26 8.24
CA LEU A 459 1.72 -18.92 6.87
C LEU A 459 1.19 -19.93 5.85
N VAL A 460 1.27 -21.23 6.16
CA VAL A 460 0.66 -22.28 5.32
C VAL A 460 -0.86 -22.08 5.23
N GLY A 461 -1.52 -21.82 6.35
CA GLY A 461 -2.96 -21.56 6.42
C GLY A 461 -3.42 -20.36 5.58
N LEU A 462 -2.61 -19.30 5.49
CA LEU A 462 -2.88 -18.14 4.63
C LEU A 462 -2.95 -18.53 3.16
N THR A 463 -2.10 -19.45 2.69
CA THR A 463 -2.11 -19.89 1.27
C THR A 463 -3.43 -20.55 0.89
N VAL A 464 -4.00 -21.35 1.79
CA VAL A 464 -5.30 -22.01 1.59
C VAL A 464 -6.42 -20.97 1.62
N LYS A 465 -6.41 -20.10 2.63
CA LYS A 465 -7.42 -19.05 2.82
C LYS A 465 -7.49 -18.06 1.65
N VAL A 466 -6.38 -17.76 0.98
CA VAL A 466 -6.37 -16.91 -0.22
C VAL A 466 -7.21 -17.54 -1.33
N VAL A 467 -7.01 -18.82 -1.62
CA VAL A 467 -7.71 -19.52 -2.72
C VAL A 467 -9.15 -19.89 -2.34
N ASP A 468 -9.44 -20.14 -1.08
CA ASP A 468 -10.77 -20.56 -0.62
C ASP A 468 -11.87 -19.50 -0.82
N GLN A 469 -11.51 -18.26 -1.17
CA GLN A 469 -12.46 -17.19 -1.47
C GLN A 469 -13.23 -17.39 -2.78
N VAL A 470 -12.68 -18.18 -3.71
CA VAL A 470 -13.28 -18.46 -5.04
C VAL A 470 -13.88 -19.88 -5.11
N LYS A 471 -14.11 -20.52 -3.96
CA LYS A 471 -14.77 -21.84 -3.85
C LYS A 471 -16.28 -21.76 -3.94
#